data_AF-A0A357LZ14-F1
#
_entry.id   AF-A0A357LZ14-F1
#
_cell.length_a   1.000
_cell.length_b   1.000
_cell.length_c   1.000
_cell.angle_alpha   90.00
_cell.angle_beta   90.00
_cell.angle_gamma   90.00
#
_symmetry.space_group_name_H-M   'P 1'
#
loop_
_entity.id
_entity.type
_entity.pdbx_description
1 polymer ?
#
loop_
_entity_poly.entity_id
_entity_poly.type
_entity_poly.pdbx_seq_one_letter_code
_entity_poly.pdbx_strand_id
1 'polypeptide(L)'
;MICIDQKKLDELLLILPSYDFHTKRILLLELIFKRTGYPGAIVEINFAGDVALVWASKSDELKYYLASLVEDGFITKVFEHADKYKINFSGLEYLKKYQSSKGDGKQCFVAMSFSPGLLSVYENGIKPAIEDNGFISYRVDADQHVDRIDAKIVSEIKKSKFMVADVTEQKSGVYYEAGFAHGLGIPVIWCVRDDDLKNVHFDTRQYNHIVWKNEDELREKLTDLINVVMDV
;
A
#
# COMPACT_ATOMS: atom_id res chain seq x y z
N MET A 1 4.56 33.47 -2.88
CA MET A 1 3.68 33.45 -1.70
C MET A 1 2.31 32.95 -2.16
N ILE A 2 1.98 31.69 -1.91
CA ILE A 2 0.65 31.16 -2.27
C ILE A 2 -0.32 31.68 -1.23
N CYS A 3 -1.23 32.55 -1.64
CA CYS A 3 -2.29 33.05 -0.76
C CYS A 3 -3.38 31.97 -0.72
N ILE A 4 -3.51 31.30 0.43
CA ILE A 4 -4.62 30.37 0.67
C ILE A 4 -5.80 31.23 1.12
N ASP A 5 -6.79 31.39 0.25
CA ASP A 5 -8.06 32.01 0.60
C ASP A 5 -8.99 30.99 1.28
N GLN A 6 -10.05 31.47 1.94
CA GLN A 6 -10.96 30.62 2.71
C GLN A 6 -11.59 29.51 1.85
N LYS A 7 -11.87 29.78 0.57
CA LYS A 7 -12.48 28.80 -0.34
C LYS A 7 -11.49 27.68 -0.69
N LYS A 8 -10.23 28.00 -0.96
CA LYS A 8 -9.17 27.01 -1.15
C LYS A 8 -8.87 26.23 0.12
N LEU A 9 -9.01 26.85 1.29
CA LEU A 9 -8.88 26.15 2.57
C LEU A 9 -10.00 25.13 2.76
N ASP A 10 -11.24 25.49 2.45
CA ASP A 10 -12.39 24.59 2.53
C ASP A 10 -12.27 23.43 1.51
N GLU A 11 -11.79 23.71 0.29
CA GLU A 11 -11.47 22.69 -0.72
C GLU A 11 -10.34 21.76 -0.27
N LEU A 12 -9.28 22.29 0.37
CA LEU A 12 -8.20 21.49 0.94
C LEU A 12 -8.67 20.61 2.10
N LEU A 13 -9.55 21.12 2.97
CA LEU A 13 -10.11 20.36 4.09
C LEU A 13 -10.91 19.14 3.64
N LEU A 14 -11.51 19.18 2.44
CA LEU A 14 -12.21 18.03 1.84
C LEU A 14 -11.25 16.93 1.33
N ILE A 15 -10.00 17.28 1.03
CA ILE A 15 -8.99 16.39 0.43
C ILE A 15 -8.02 15.87 1.49
N LEU A 16 -7.86 16.60 2.59
CA LEU A 16 -6.99 16.17 3.70
C LEU A 16 -7.51 14.87 4.32
N PRO A 17 -6.62 13.91 4.61
CA PRO A 17 -7.03 12.67 5.23
C PRO A 17 -7.63 12.94 6.61
N SER A 18 -8.83 12.41 6.83
CA SER A 18 -9.44 12.31 8.15
C SER A 18 -9.13 10.94 8.71
N TYR A 19 -8.36 10.89 9.79
CA TYR A 19 -8.02 9.66 10.48
C TYR A 19 -8.95 9.43 11.66
N ASP A 20 -9.43 8.21 11.80
CA ASP A 20 -10.16 7.80 12.98
C ASP A 20 -9.24 7.65 14.20
N PHE A 21 -9.85 7.43 15.36
CA PHE A 21 -9.15 7.23 16.63
C PHE A 21 -8.07 6.14 16.55
N HIS A 22 -8.41 4.98 15.97
CA HIS A 22 -7.50 3.84 15.91
C HIS A 22 -6.27 4.15 15.06
N THR A 23 -6.47 4.77 13.90
CA THR A 23 -5.40 5.12 12.98
C THR A 23 -4.45 6.13 13.60
N LYS A 24 -4.96 7.16 14.30
CA LYS A 24 -4.11 8.14 14.99
C LYS A 24 -3.30 7.52 16.14
N ARG A 25 -3.84 6.55 16.88
CA ARG A 25 -3.07 5.77 17.88
C ARG A 25 -1.94 4.98 17.25
N ILE A 26 -2.18 4.38 16.09
CA ILE A 26 -1.17 3.65 15.35
C ILE A 26 -0.07 4.60 14.84
N LEU A 27 -0.42 5.77 14.30
CA LEU A 27 0.56 6.79 13.91
C LEU A 27 1.47 7.18 15.08
N LEU A 28 0.91 7.33 16.29
CA LEU A 28 1.68 7.58 17.50
C LEU A 28 2.60 6.41 17.86
N LEU A 29 2.10 5.17 17.80
CA LEU A 29 2.90 3.98 18.09
C LEU A 29 4.04 3.81 17.07
N GLU A 30 3.79 4.08 15.79
CA GLU A 30 4.82 4.13 14.73
C GLU A 30 5.84 5.24 14.96
N LEU A 31 5.41 6.43 15.39
CA LEU A 31 6.31 7.53 15.72
C LEU A 31 7.26 7.15 16.85
N ILE A 32 6.75 6.53 17.92
CA ILE A 32 7.55 6.02 19.04
C ILE A 32 8.53 4.96 18.54
N PHE A 33 8.07 4.01 17.72
CA PHE A 33 8.92 2.98 17.14
C PHE A 33 10.05 3.57 16.27
N LYS A 34 9.75 4.52 15.37
CA LYS A 34 10.75 5.19 14.52
C LYS A 34 11.84 5.91 15.32
N ARG A 35 11.52 6.39 16.51
CA ARG A 35 12.48 7.03 17.43
C ARG A 35 13.16 6.03 18.37
N THR A 36 12.72 4.78 18.40
CA THR A 36 13.32 3.71 19.20
C THR A 36 14.56 3.20 18.47
N GLY A 37 15.75 3.62 18.91
CA GLY A 37 17.01 3.20 18.28
C GLY A 37 17.35 1.71 18.50
N TYR A 38 16.85 1.11 19.59
CA TYR A 38 17.01 -0.31 19.90
C TYR A 38 15.87 -0.77 20.84
N PRO A 39 15.52 -2.07 20.87
CA PRO A 39 14.48 -2.58 21.76
C PRO A 39 14.70 -2.15 23.22
N GLY A 40 13.72 -1.43 23.76
CA GLY A 40 13.75 -0.93 25.12
C GLY A 40 14.43 0.42 25.35
N ALA A 41 14.85 1.10 24.29
CA ALA A 41 15.22 2.51 24.37
C ALA A 41 14.05 3.38 24.87
N ILE A 42 14.38 4.47 25.56
CA ILE A 42 13.42 5.45 26.06
C ILE A 42 13.27 6.54 24.99
N VAL A 43 12.03 6.86 24.63
CA VAL A 43 11.66 7.89 23.68
C VAL A 43 10.95 9.01 24.42
N GLU A 44 11.34 10.25 24.15
CA GLU A 44 10.68 11.44 24.66
C GLU A 44 9.66 11.96 23.65
N ILE A 45 8.48 12.34 24.14
CA ILE A 45 7.39 12.93 23.35
C ILE A 45 7.42 14.43 23.52
N ASN A 46 7.51 15.14 22.40
CA ASN A 46 7.42 16.59 22.37
C ASN A 46 6.01 17.01 21.96
N PHE A 47 5.18 17.36 22.94
CA PHE A 47 3.79 17.78 22.69
C PHE A 47 3.63 18.99 21.77
N ALA A 48 4.66 19.84 21.59
CA ALA A 48 4.57 20.98 20.68
C ALA A 48 4.68 20.55 19.21
N GLY A 49 5.47 19.51 18.91
CA GLY A 49 5.68 19.02 17.54
C GLY A 49 4.89 17.77 17.20
N ASP A 50 4.78 16.83 18.15
CA ASP A 50 4.27 15.49 17.88
C ASP A 50 2.76 15.45 17.69
N VAL A 51 2.04 16.45 18.21
CA VAL A 51 0.59 16.62 17.97
C VAL A 51 0.28 16.64 16.48
N ALA A 52 1.06 17.38 15.69
CA ALA A 52 0.89 17.45 14.24
C ALA A 52 1.27 16.13 13.54
N LEU A 53 2.32 15.46 14.02
CA LEU A 53 2.80 14.20 13.41
C LEU A 53 1.80 13.04 13.53
N VAL A 54 0.95 13.06 14.55
CA VAL A 54 -0.06 12.01 14.78
C VAL A 54 -1.47 12.45 14.39
N TRP A 55 -1.61 13.60 13.74
CA TRP A 55 -2.90 14.16 13.34
C TRP A 55 -3.84 14.44 14.53
N ALA A 56 -3.28 14.72 15.70
CA ALA A 56 -4.05 15.18 16.86
C ALA A 56 -4.40 16.66 16.70
N SER A 57 -5.60 17.02 17.11
CA SER A 57 -6.16 18.37 17.06
C SER A 57 -5.54 19.26 18.15
N LYS A 58 -5.14 18.66 19.28
CA LYS A 58 -4.52 19.35 20.42
C LYS A 58 -3.72 18.38 21.30
N SER A 59 -2.88 18.94 22.18
CA SER A 59 -2.05 18.16 23.11
C SER A 59 -2.86 17.23 24.03
N ASP A 60 -4.09 17.60 24.42
CA ASP A 60 -4.95 16.72 25.24
C ASP A 60 -5.33 15.43 24.51
N GLU A 61 -5.56 15.51 23.19
CA GLU A 61 -5.88 14.34 22.37
C GLU A 61 -4.67 13.41 22.26
N LEU A 62 -3.46 13.97 22.07
CA LEU A 62 -2.22 13.19 22.14
C LEU A 62 -2.00 12.54 23.52
N LYS A 63 -2.29 13.25 24.62
CA LYS A 63 -2.23 12.67 25.98
C LYS A 63 -3.18 11.49 26.14
N TYR A 64 -4.39 11.62 25.61
CA TYR A 64 -5.37 10.54 25.63
C TYR A 64 -4.88 9.31 24.84
N TYR A 65 -4.26 9.51 23.67
CA TYR A 65 -3.68 8.41 22.91
C TYR A 65 -2.54 7.72 23.67
N LEU A 66 -1.63 8.49 24.26
CA LEU A 66 -0.56 7.92 25.10
C LEU A 66 -1.12 7.10 26.26
N ALA A 67 -2.13 7.62 26.97
CA ALA A 67 -2.79 6.91 28.06
C ALA A 67 -3.40 5.59 27.57
N SER A 68 -4.12 5.62 26.44
CA SER A 68 -4.71 4.40 25.86
C SER A 68 -3.68 3.36 25.41
N LEU A 69 -2.51 3.78 24.89
CA LEU A 69 -1.43 2.86 24.51
C LEU A 69 -0.75 2.25 25.74
N VAL A 70 -0.73 2.98 26.87
CA VAL A 70 -0.26 2.45 28.16
C VAL A 70 -1.27 1.45 28.72
N GLU A 71 -2.56 1.75 28.66
CA GLU A 71 -3.65 0.88 29.10
C GLU A 71 -3.67 -0.46 28.34
N ASP A 72 -3.49 -0.42 27.02
CA ASP A 72 -3.35 -1.62 26.18
C ASP A 72 -2.00 -2.34 26.37
N GLY A 73 -1.09 -1.76 27.17
CA GLY A 73 0.23 -2.30 27.45
C GLY A 73 1.21 -2.23 26.28
N PHE A 74 0.92 -1.48 25.21
CA PHE A 74 1.80 -1.34 24.04
C PHE A 74 3.02 -0.47 24.32
N ILE A 75 2.89 0.48 25.24
CA ILE A 75 4.00 1.30 25.73
C ILE A 75 3.97 1.36 27.25
N THR A 76 5.11 1.71 27.85
CA THR A 76 5.23 1.98 29.28
C THR A 76 5.75 3.39 29.50
N LYS A 77 5.09 4.16 30.36
CA LYS A 77 5.61 5.44 30.84
C LYS A 77 6.72 5.17 31.86
N VAL A 78 7.90 5.72 31.61
CA VAL A 78 9.09 5.40 32.42
C VAL A 78 9.20 6.26 33.68
N PHE A 79 8.71 7.51 33.61
CA PHE A 79 8.71 8.44 34.74
C PHE A 79 7.35 9.13 34.87
N GLU A 80 6.82 9.26 36.08
CA GLU A 80 5.47 9.84 36.30
C GLU A 80 5.35 11.28 35.76
N HIS A 81 6.39 12.09 35.95
CA HIS A 81 6.41 13.52 35.59
C HIS A 81 7.16 13.85 34.30
N ALA A 82 7.58 12.86 33.51
CA ALA A 82 8.21 13.09 32.22
C ALA A 82 7.44 12.41 31.09
N ASP A 83 7.48 13.02 29.92
CA ASP A 83 6.82 12.50 28.71
C ASP A 83 7.72 11.48 28.01
N LYS A 84 8.24 10.53 28.80
CA LYS A 84 9.22 9.52 28.39
C LYS A 84 8.60 8.13 28.43
N TYR A 85 8.64 7.46 27.30
CA TYR A 85 7.95 6.21 27.05
C TYR A 85 8.92 5.18 26.47
N LYS A 86 8.63 3.91 26.73
CA LYS A 86 9.29 2.76 26.12
C LYS A 86 8.24 1.94 25.38
N ILE A 87 8.54 1.51 24.16
CA ILE A 87 7.69 0.54 23.45
C ILE A 87 7.88 -0.86 24.05
N ASN A 88 6.77 -1.54 24.31
CA ASN A 88 6.76 -2.90 24.83
C ASN A 88 6.75 -3.92 23.69
N PHE A 89 7.05 -5.18 24.02
CA PHE A 89 7.01 -6.27 23.04
C PHE A 89 5.62 -6.40 22.38
N SER A 90 4.54 -6.27 23.17
CA SER A 90 3.16 -6.25 22.68
C SER A 90 2.90 -5.13 21.67
N GLY A 91 3.47 -3.94 21.88
CA GLY A 91 3.37 -2.82 20.94
C GLY A 91 4.10 -3.10 19.63
N LEU A 92 5.28 -3.74 19.69
CA LEU A 92 6.01 -4.18 18.50
C LEU A 92 5.24 -5.27 17.74
N GLU A 93 4.70 -6.26 18.43
CA GLU A 93 3.87 -7.30 17.81
C GLU A 93 2.61 -6.72 17.18
N TYR A 94 1.97 -5.77 17.84
CA TYR A 94 0.80 -5.08 17.33
C TYR A 94 1.13 -4.30 16.04
N LEU A 95 2.23 -3.54 16.03
CA LEU A 95 2.68 -2.85 14.81
C LEU A 95 2.98 -3.83 13.67
N LYS A 96 3.67 -4.93 13.96
CA LYS A 96 3.95 -5.97 12.96
C LYS A 96 2.66 -6.54 12.39
N LYS A 97 1.70 -6.92 13.24
CA LYS A 97 0.38 -7.41 12.82
C LYS A 97 -0.39 -6.36 12.04
N TYR A 98 -0.36 -5.10 12.46
CA TYR A 98 -1.03 -4.00 11.77
C TYR A 98 -0.46 -3.79 10.37
N GLN A 99 0.87 -3.80 10.23
CA GLN A 99 1.57 -3.73 8.94
C GLN A 99 1.24 -4.93 8.05
N SER A 100 1.17 -6.14 8.62
CA SER A 100 0.71 -7.34 7.92
C SER A 100 -0.81 -7.36 7.64
N SER A 101 -1.61 -6.54 8.32
CA SER A 101 -3.06 -6.46 8.11
C SER A 101 -3.46 -5.43 7.05
N LYS A 102 -2.53 -4.58 6.58
CA LYS A 102 -2.69 -3.74 5.39
C LYS A 102 -2.69 -4.56 4.07
N GLY A 103 -3.13 -5.82 4.15
CA GLY A 103 -2.89 -6.88 3.18
C GLY A 103 -1.85 -7.84 3.74
N ASP A 104 -2.10 -9.15 3.68
CA ASP A 104 -1.28 -10.24 4.26
C ASP A 104 0.16 -10.32 3.67
N GLY A 105 0.60 -9.26 2.98
CA GLY A 105 1.83 -9.16 2.22
C GLY A 105 1.90 -10.12 1.04
N LYS A 106 0.85 -10.91 0.81
CA LYS A 106 0.87 -11.99 -0.18
C LYS A 106 0.06 -11.69 -1.41
N GLN A 107 -0.90 -10.76 -1.36
CA GLN A 107 -1.71 -10.47 -2.54
C GLN A 107 -0.90 -9.74 -3.61
N CYS A 108 -1.01 -10.21 -4.84
CA CYS A 108 -0.63 -9.50 -6.05
C CYS A 108 -1.90 -9.15 -6.83
N PHE A 109 -2.17 -7.86 -7.00
CA PHE A 109 -3.26 -7.44 -7.88
C PHE A 109 -2.86 -7.65 -9.34
N VAL A 110 -3.76 -8.20 -10.15
CA VAL A 110 -3.55 -8.40 -11.58
C VAL A 110 -4.52 -7.54 -12.36
N ALA A 111 -3.97 -6.53 -13.02
CA ALA A 111 -4.68 -5.63 -13.93
C ALA A 111 -4.40 -6.06 -15.37
N MET A 112 -5.43 -6.49 -16.10
CA MET A 112 -5.30 -6.91 -17.50
C MET A 112 -6.64 -6.85 -18.23
N SER A 113 -6.61 -6.91 -19.57
CA SER A 113 -7.84 -7.01 -20.37
C SER A 113 -8.65 -8.26 -20.05
N PHE A 114 -9.98 -8.14 -20.12
CA PHE A 114 -10.94 -9.24 -19.98
C PHE A 114 -11.27 -9.93 -21.30
N SER A 115 -10.52 -9.66 -22.37
CA SER A 115 -10.76 -10.33 -23.64
C SER A 115 -10.56 -11.85 -23.48
N PRO A 116 -11.44 -12.68 -24.10
CA PRO A 116 -11.34 -14.14 -23.96
C PRO A 116 -9.97 -14.70 -24.35
N GLY A 117 -9.27 -14.05 -25.30
CA GLY A 117 -7.95 -14.46 -25.78
C GLY A 117 -6.80 -14.23 -24.79
N LEU A 118 -7.04 -13.50 -23.69
CA LEU A 118 -6.04 -13.26 -22.64
C LEU A 118 -6.38 -14.02 -21.34
N LEU A 119 -7.48 -14.77 -21.31
CA LEU A 119 -7.81 -15.60 -20.15
C LEU A 119 -6.79 -16.72 -19.93
N SER A 120 -6.32 -17.37 -20.99
CA SER A 120 -5.27 -18.40 -20.89
C SER A 120 -3.94 -17.83 -20.44
N VAL A 121 -3.60 -16.61 -20.89
CA VAL A 121 -2.40 -15.87 -20.44
C VAL A 121 -2.43 -15.62 -18.94
N TYR A 122 -3.61 -15.31 -18.38
CA TYR A 122 -3.78 -15.21 -16.94
C TYR A 122 -3.58 -16.55 -16.24
N GLU A 123 -4.35 -17.58 -16.62
CA GLU A 123 -4.40 -18.86 -15.91
C GLU A 123 -3.10 -19.67 -16.02
N ASN A 124 -2.40 -19.59 -17.15
CA ASN A 124 -1.22 -20.40 -17.43
C ASN A 124 0.10 -19.62 -17.30
N GLY A 125 0.05 -18.29 -17.41
CA GLY A 125 1.22 -17.42 -17.35
C GLY A 125 1.32 -16.65 -16.03
N ILE A 126 0.45 -15.66 -15.87
CA ILE A 126 0.53 -14.67 -14.79
C ILE A 126 0.27 -15.28 -13.41
N LYS A 127 -0.86 -15.97 -13.26
CA LYS A 127 -1.29 -16.57 -12.00
C LYS A 127 -0.27 -17.58 -11.45
N PRO A 128 0.21 -18.57 -12.21
CA PRO A 128 1.21 -19.51 -11.69
C PRO A 128 2.54 -18.82 -11.38
N ALA A 129 2.99 -17.82 -12.16
CA ALA A 129 4.21 -17.08 -11.82
C ALA A 129 4.14 -16.39 -10.45
N ILE A 130 2.96 -15.85 -10.10
CA ILE A 130 2.68 -15.24 -8.80
C ILE A 130 2.62 -16.32 -7.70
N GLU A 131 1.83 -17.36 -7.91
CA GLU A 131 1.55 -18.40 -6.91
C GLU A 131 2.77 -19.27 -6.60
N ASP A 132 3.61 -19.57 -7.61
CA ASP A 132 4.87 -20.29 -7.46
C ASP A 132 5.88 -19.51 -6.59
N ASN A 133 5.78 -18.18 -6.55
CA ASN A 133 6.57 -17.30 -5.67
C ASN A 133 5.94 -17.13 -4.27
N GLY A 134 4.90 -17.90 -3.92
CA GLY A 134 4.27 -17.87 -2.60
C GLY A 134 3.32 -16.70 -2.37
N PHE A 135 2.94 -15.99 -3.43
CA PHE A 135 1.94 -14.93 -3.43
C PHE A 135 0.56 -15.47 -3.81
N ILE A 136 -0.47 -14.63 -3.68
CA ILE A 136 -1.86 -14.93 -4.03
C ILE A 136 -2.23 -14.01 -5.19
N SER A 137 -2.54 -14.58 -6.34
CA SER A 137 -3.03 -13.81 -7.48
C SER A 137 -4.45 -13.30 -7.21
N TYR A 138 -4.69 -12.01 -7.48
CA TYR A 138 -6.03 -11.42 -7.38
C TYR A 138 -6.35 -10.64 -8.64
N ARG A 139 -7.29 -11.15 -9.43
CA ARG A 139 -7.88 -10.49 -10.58
C ARG A 139 -9.37 -10.27 -10.30
N VAL A 140 -9.87 -9.05 -10.54
CA VAL A 140 -11.31 -8.78 -10.45
C VAL A 140 -11.99 -9.34 -11.69
N ASP A 141 -13.07 -10.12 -11.57
CA ASP A 141 -13.83 -10.59 -12.74
C ASP A 141 -14.86 -9.57 -13.24
N ALA A 142 -15.08 -9.54 -14.55
CA ALA A 142 -15.94 -8.57 -15.23
C ALA A 142 -17.44 -8.66 -14.89
N ASP A 143 -17.93 -9.81 -14.41
CA ASP A 143 -19.38 -10.07 -14.22
C ASP A 143 -19.99 -9.42 -12.95
N GLN A 144 -19.22 -8.65 -12.17
CA GLN A 144 -19.66 -8.09 -10.90
C GLN A 144 -20.17 -6.63 -10.99
N HIS A 145 -21.37 -6.40 -11.57
CA HIS A 145 -22.24 -5.19 -11.44
C HIS A 145 -21.62 -3.79 -11.14
N VAL A 146 -21.89 -2.88 -12.08
CA VAL A 146 -21.23 -1.61 -12.46
C VAL A 146 -21.06 -0.51 -11.40
N ASP A 147 -21.71 -0.53 -10.24
CA ASP A 147 -21.60 0.59 -9.27
C ASP A 147 -20.64 0.35 -8.08
N ARG A 148 -20.13 -0.89 -7.91
CA ARG A 148 -19.26 -1.27 -6.77
C ARG A 148 -17.87 -1.78 -7.16
N ILE A 149 -17.60 -1.89 -8.45
CA ILE A 149 -16.34 -2.40 -8.98
C ILE A 149 -15.17 -1.48 -8.57
N ASP A 150 -15.33 -0.17 -8.73
CA ASP A 150 -14.24 0.79 -8.51
C ASP A 150 -13.75 0.82 -7.06
N ALA A 151 -14.68 0.86 -6.10
CA ALA A 151 -14.34 0.83 -4.68
C ALA A 151 -13.67 -0.48 -4.27
N LYS A 152 -14.09 -1.60 -4.88
CA LYS A 152 -13.49 -2.91 -4.66
C LYS A 152 -12.08 -2.95 -5.26
N ILE A 153 -11.90 -2.57 -6.53
CA ILE A 153 -10.59 -2.47 -7.18
C ILE A 153 -9.63 -1.63 -6.34
N VAL A 154 -10.02 -0.42 -5.97
CA VAL A 154 -9.19 0.48 -5.14
C VAL A 154 -8.82 -0.17 -3.80
N SER A 155 -9.76 -0.84 -3.15
CA SER A 155 -9.53 -1.56 -1.90
C SER A 155 -8.54 -2.72 -2.08
N GLU A 156 -8.69 -3.49 -3.14
CA GLU A 156 -7.85 -4.66 -3.41
C GLU A 156 -6.45 -4.27 -3.89
N ILE A 157 -6.31 -3.18 -4.65
CA ILE A 157 -5.01 -2.59 -4.96
C ILE A 157 -4.31 -2.19 -3.66
N LYS A 158 -4.99 -1.47 -2.75
CA LYS A 158 -4.40 -1.03 -1.47
C LYS A 158 -3.94 -2.18 -0.57
N LYS A 159 -4.54 -3.37 -0.70
CA LYS A 159 -4.15 -4.59 0.04
C LYS A 159 -3.00 -5.36 -0.60
N SER A 160 -2.62 -5.01 -1.82
CA SER A 160 -1.65 -5.79 -2.59
C SER A 160 -0.22 -5.36 -2.26
N LYS A 161 0.68 -6.34 -2.12
CA LYS A 161 2.11 -6.08 -1.91
C LYS A 161 2.77 -5.54 -3.18
N PHE A 162 2.29 -6.00 -4.34
CA PHE A 162 2.67 -5.50 -5.65
C PHE A 162 1.53 -5.74 -6.65
N MET A 163 1.70 -5.23 -7.86
CA MET A 163 0.77 -5.40 -8.96
C MET A 163 1.49 -5.96 -10.19
N VAL A 164 0.82 -6.84 -10.93
CA VAL A 164 1.16 -7.16 -12.32
C VAL A 164 0.15 -6.46 -13.22
N ALA A 165 0.63 -5.60 -14.11
CA ALA A 165 -0.19 -4.87 -15.06
C ALA A 165 0.16 -5.31 -16.49
N ASP A 166 -0.71 -6.11 -17.10
CA ASP A 166 -0.60 -6.46 -18.52
C ASP A 166 -1.37 -5.46 -19.37
N VAL A 167 -0.64 -4.63 -20.12
CA VAL A 167 -1.20 -3.53 -20.91
C VAL A 167 -1.54 -3.93 -22.35
N THR A 168 -1.54 -5.22 -22.67
CA THR A 168 -1.98 -5.71 -23.98
C THR A 168 -3.42 -5.28 -24.26
N GLU A 169 -3.69 -4.85 -25.50
CA GLU A 169 -4.93 -4.20 -25.95
C GLU A 169 -5.16 -2.78 -25.40
N GLN A 170 -4.17 -2.21 -24.71
CA GLN A 170 -4.13 -0.80 -24.32
C GLN A 170 -5.36 -0.33 -23.53
N LYS A 171 -5.89 -1.18 -22.64
CA LYS A 171 -7.08 -0.84 -21.83
C LYS A 171 -6.77 0.31 -20.87
N SER A 172 -7.51 1.41 -20.97
CA SER A 172 -7.36 2.58 -20.10
C SER A 172 -7.52 2.25 -18.61
N GLY A 173 -8.39 1.31 -18.26
CA GLY A 173 -8.58 0.84 -16.89
C GLY A 173 -7.29 0.28 -16.28
N VAL A 174 -6.55 -0.54 -17.03
CA VAL A 174 -5.28 -1.12 -16.57
C VAL A 174 -4.25 -0.03 -16.28
N TYR A 175 -4.13 0.96 -17.17
CA TYR A 175 -3.25 2.10 -16.96
C TYR A 175 -3.64 2.94 -15.74
N TYR A 176 -4.94 3.16 -15.53
CA TYR A 176 -5.44 3.87 -14.37
C TYR A 176 -5.11 3.13 -13.07
N GLU A 177 -5.38 1.82 -13.01
CA GLU A 177 -5.09 0.97 -11.85
C GLU A 177 -3.59 0.93 -11.53
N ALA A 178 -2.76 0.76 -12.57
CA ALA A 178 -1.31 0.78 -12.42
C ALA A 178 -0.79 2.15 -11.97
N GLY A 179 -1.31 3.24 -12.52
CA GLY A 179 -1.00 4.60 -12.08
C GLY A 179 -1.40 4.86 -10.63
N PHE A 180 -2.56 4.34 -10.21
CA PHE A 180 -3.01 4.41 -8.82
C PHE A 180 -2.10 3.63 -7.87
N ALA A 181 -1.71 2.41 -8.24
CA ALA A 181 -0.75 1.61 -7.47
C ALA A 181 0.60 2.33 -7.32
N HIS A 182 1.14 2.88 -8.41
CA HIS A 182 2.34 3.72 -8.38
C HIS A 182 2.20 4.91 -7.43
N GLY A 183 1.08 5.63 -7.49
CA GLY A 183 0.81 6.76 -6.60
C GLY A 183 0.76 6.40 -5.12
N LEU A 184 0.46 5.14 -4.79
CA LEU A 184 0.49 4.59 -3.44
C LEU A 184 1.87 4.02 -3.02
N GLY A 185 2.85 4.01 -3.92
CA GLY A 185 4.16 3.39 -3.70
C GLY A 185 4.11 1.86 -3.75
N ILE A 186 3.08 1.27 -4.35
CA ILE A 186 2.98 -0.17 -4.57
C ILE A 186 3.76 -0.52 -5.84
N PRO A 187 4.76 -1.42 -5.79
CA PRO A 187 5.51 -1.82 -6.97
C PRO A 187 4.60 -2.38 -8.07
N VAL A 188 4.84 -1.96 -9.31
CA VAL A 188 4.11 -2.44 -10.50
C VAL A 188 5.09 -3.10 -11.45
N ILE A 189 4.83 -4.37 -11.78
CA ILE A 189 5.49 -5.11 -12.83
C ILE A 189 4.65 -4.97 -14.10
N TRP A 190 5.25 -4.41 -15.15
CA TRP A 190 4.57 -4.16 -16.41
C TRP A 190 4.79 -5.32 -17.38
N CYS A 191 3.72 -5.78 -18.03
CA CYS A 191 3.76 -6.82 -19.04
C CYS A 191 3.08 -6.34 -20.32
N VAL A 192 3.55 -6.78 -21.48
CA VAL A 192 2.89 -6.53 -22.75
C VAL A 192 3.24 -7.60 -23.78
N ARG A 193 2.26 -8.00 -24.59
CA ARG A 193 2.51 -8.89 -25.72
C ARG A 193 3.35 -8.20 -26.79
N ASP A 194 4.31 -8.93 -27.35
CA ASP A 194 5.29 -8.42 -28.32
C ASP A 194 4.66 -7.68 -29.52
N ASP A 195 3.53 -8.17 -30.03
CA ASP A 195 2.81 -7.57 -31.16
C ASP A 195 2.14 -6.22 -30.82
N ASP A 196 1.89 -5.95 -29.54
CA ASP A 196 1.23 -4.75 -29.03
C ASP A 196 2.20 -3.76 -28.35
N LEU A 197 3.48 -4.13 -28.18
CA LEU A 197 4.51 -3.29 -27.58
C LEU A 197 4.59 -1.89 -28.20
N LYS A 198 4.48 -1.80 -29.53
CA LYS A 198 4.53 -0.52 -30.26
C LYS A 198 3.39 0.45 -29.89
N ASN A 199 2.28 -0.09 -29.38
CA ASN A 199 1.08 0.67 -29.03
C ASN A 199 1.09 1.13 -27.57
N VAL A 200 2.06 0.69 -26.76
CA VAL A 200 2.18 1.08 -25.35
C VAL A 200 2.25 2.61 -25.22
N HIS A 201 1.44 3.12 -24.30
CA HIS A 201 1.29 4.55 -24.06
C HIS A 201 2.61 5.19 -23.63
N PHE A 202 2.88 6.42 -24.10
CA PHE A 202 4.20 7.04 -23.92
C PHE A 202 4.60 7.20 -22.44
N ASP A 203 3.64 7.46 -21.55
CA ASP A 203 3.85 7.65 -20.11
C ASP A 203 4.42 6.42 -19.41
N THR A 204 4.18 5.22 -19.95
CA THR A 204 4.68 3.97 -19.36
C THR A 204 5.92 3.44 -20.07
N ARG A 205 6.26 3.90 -21.28
CA ARG A 205 7.42 3.41 -22.06
C ARG A 205 8.77 3.47 -21.33
N GLN A 206 8.88 4.37 -20.36
CA GLN A 206 10.06 4.51 -19.50
C GLN A 206 10.23 3.38 -18.48
N TYR A 207 9.15 2.64 -18.17
CA TYR A 207 9.21 1.46 -17.31
C TYR A 207 9.65 0.24 -18.10
N ASN A 208 10.42 -0.63 -17.44
CA ASN A 208 10.82 -1.89 -18.02
C ASN A 208 9.59 -2.83 -18.12
N HIS A 209 9.21 -3.17 -19.35
CA HIS A 209 8.11 -4.10 -19.61
C HIS A 209 8.68 -5.50 -19.84
N ILE A 210 8.07 -6.50 -19.22
CA ILE A 210 8.19 -7.88 -19.67
C ILE A 210 7.47 -7.98 -21.02
N VAL A 211 8.26 -8.04 -22.09
CA VAL A 211 7.75 -8.33 -23.43
C VAL A 211 7.69 -9.84 -23.61
N TRP A 212 6.50 -10.35 -23.93
CA TRP A 212 6.24 -11.79 -24.03
C TRP A 212 5.57 -12.16 -25.36
N LYS A 213 5.85 -13.37 -25.86
CA LYS A 213 5.26 -13.92 -27.10
C LYS A 213 4.29 -15.07 -26.83
N ASN A 214 4.47 -15.76 -25.71
CA ASN A 214 3.63 -16.86 -25.27
C ASN A 214 3.59 -16.94 -23.74
N GLU A 215 2.71 -17.79 -23.23
CA GLU A 215 2.37 -17.91 -21.81
C GLU A 215 3.53 -18.48 -20.98
N ASP A 216 4.31 -19.42 -21.54
CA ASP A 216 5.46 -20.02 -20.87
C ASP A 216 6.60 -19.00 -20.69
N GLU A 217 6.90 -18.23 -21.73
CA GLU A 217 7.89 -17.15 -21.68
C GLU A 217 7.49 -16.06 -20.68
N LEU A 218 6.19 -15.70 -20.66
CA LEU A 218 5.66 -14.76 -19.69
C LEU A 218 5.84 -15.29 -18.27
N ARG A 219 5.48 -16.55 -18.01
CA ARG A 219 5.61 -17.17 -16.69
C ARG A 219 7.06 -17.13 -16.22
N GLU A 220 8.00 -17.61 -17.03
CA GLU A 220 9.43 -17.66 -16.68
C GLU A 220 9.96 -16.27 -16.30
N LYS A 221 9.81 -15.29 -17.19
CA LYS A 221 10.29 -13.92 -16.96
C LYS A 221 9.63 -13.25 -15.76
N LEU A 222 8.34 -13.50 -15.57
CA LEU A 222 7.58 -12.93 -14.46
C LEU A 222 7.97 -13.56 -13.13
N THR A 223 8.17 -14.88 -13.09
CA THR A 223 8.68 -15.60 -11.91
C THR A 223 10.03 -15.05 -11.47
N ASP A 224 10.97 -14.89 -12.40
CA ASP A 224 12.31 -14.35 -12.12
C ASP A 224 12.24 -12.91 -11.59
N LEU A 225 11.42 -12.06 -12.22
CA LEU A 225 11.31 -10.67 -11.81
C LEU A 225 10.60 -10.53 -10.46
N ILE A 226 9.57 -11.32 -10.17
CA ILE A 226 8.90 -11.33 -8.87
C ILE A 226 9.91 -11.70 -7.77
N ASN A 227 10.72 -12.73 -8.00
CA ASN A 227 11.77 -13.14 -7.07
C ASN A 227 12.71 -11.97 -6.72
N VAL A 228 13.22 -11.29 -7.75
CA VAL A 228 14.15 -10.15 -7.59
C VAL A 228 13.49 -8.94 -6.91
N VAL A 229 12.27 -8.58 -7.30
CA VAL A 229 11.63 -7.34 -6.81
C VAL A 229 11.06 -7.51 -5.39
N MET A 230 10.71 -8.74 -5.02
CA MET A 230 10.07 -9.03 -3.72
C MET A 230 11.00 -9.62 -2.66
N ASP A 231 12.29 -9.82 -2.98
CA ASP A 231 13.32 -10.43 -2.13
C ASP A 231 12.88 -11.80 -1.53
N VAL A 232 12.31 -12.69 -2.35
CA VAL A 232 11.82 -14.02 -1.93
C VAL A 232 12.59 -15.18 -2.52
#